data_AF-A0A9J6P3L8-F1
#
_entry.id   AF-A0A9J6P3L8-F1
#
_cell.length_a   1.000
_cell.length_b   1.000
_cell.length_c   1.000
_cell.angle_alpha   90.00
_cell.angle_beta   90.00
_cell.angle_gamma   90.00
#
_symmetry.space_group_name_H-M   'P 1'
#
loop_
_entity.id
_entity.type
_entity.pdbx_description
1 polymer ?
#
loop_
_entity_poly.entity_id
_entity_poly.type
_entity_poly.pdbx_seq_one_letter_code
_entity_poly.pdbx_strand_id
1 'polypeptide(L)'
;MKKYIIIAGVPRAGKSIISQMISKKFGYQHISMDSIIAGIEKTFPETGIDSDANTQPYDNLVNISAKMAPFIRAMMDSGEYDELDYGVVIDIYQLLPKDFVQHIDSSICDIYYFITSEVTA
;
A
#
# COMPACT_ATOMS: atom_id res chain seq x y z
N MET A 1 1.13 -11.10 -16.15
CA MET A 1 0.55 -10.40 -14.98
C MET A 1 1.58 -10.45 -13.88
N LYS A 2 1.86 -9.32 -13.25
CA LYS A 2 2.86 -9.26 -12.18
C LYS A 2 2.35 -9.90 -10.90
N LYS A 3 3.27 -10.45 -10.10
CA LYS A 3 2.95 -11.13 -8.84
C LYS A 3 2.18 -10.20 -7.89
N TYR A 4 2.55 -8.93 -7.86
CA TYR A 4 1.95 -7.92 -6.99
C TYR A 4 1.28 -6.81 -7.77
N ILE A 5 0.13 -6.36 -7.28
CA ILE A 5 -0.56 -5.14 -7.72
C ILE A 5 -0.80 -4.27 -6.48
N ILE A 6 -0.41 -3.01 -6.54
CA ILE A 6 -0.75 -2.02 -5.52
C ILE A 6 -1.82 -1.08 -6.07
N ILE A 7 -2.91 -0.92 -5.31
CA ILE A 7 -3.92 0.12 -5.53
C ILE A 7 -3.76 1.16 -4.42
N ALA A 8 -3.11 2.27 -4.76
CA ALA A 8 -2.82 3.38 -3.85
C ALA A 8 -3.79 4.55 -4.07
N GLY A 9 -4.05 5.39 -3.07
CA GLY A 9 -4.86 6.61 -3.26
C GLY A 9 -5.74 6.99 -2.07
N VAL A 10 -6.43 8.13 -2.15
CA VAL A 10 -7.18 8.70 -1.01
C VAL A 10 -8.31 7.79 -0.48
N PRO A 11 -8.77 7.98 0.77
CA PRO A 11 -9.95 7.29 1.29
C PRO A 11 -11.16 7.52 0.39
N ARG A 12 -12.03 6.50 0.27
CA ARG A 12 -13.26 6.52 -0.54
C ARG A 12 -13.06 6.65 -2.07
N ALA A 13 -11.84 6.55 -2.59
CA ALA A 13 -11.59 6.54 -4.04
C ALA A 13 -11.99 5.23 -4.75
N GLY A 14 -12.57 4.24 -4.04
CA GLY A 14 -12.96 2.95 -4.61
C GLY A 14 -11.86 1.89 -4.64
N LYS A 15 -10.71 2.14 -4.00
CA LYS A 15 -9.56 1.20 -3.95
C LYS A 15 -9.95 -0.22 -3.57
N SER A 16 -10.57 -0.39 -2.40
CA SER A 16 -10.94 -1.71 -1.89
C SER A 16 -12.01 -2.40 -2.76
N ILE A 17 -12.87 -1.63 -3.43
CA ILE A 17 -13.83 -2.19 -4.40
C ILE A 17 -13.07 -2.79 -5.58
N ILE A 18 -12.13 -2.05 -6.16
CA ILE A 18 -11.31 -2.54 -7.27
C ILE A 18 -10.42 -3.71 -6.84
N SER A 19 -9.81 -3.66 -5.67
CA SER A 19 -9.01 -4.78 -5.14
C SER A 19 -9.85 -6.05 -4.96
N GLN A 20 -11.08 -5.93 -4.45
CA GLN A 20 -12.01 -7.06 -4.37
C GLN A 20 -12.44 -7.57 -5.75
N MET A 21 -12.64 -6.68 -6.73
CA MET A 21 -12.94 -7.07 -8.11
C MET A 21 -11.76 -7.80 -8.75
N ILE A 22 -10.52 -7.33 -8.53
CA ILE A 22 -9.30 -7.98 -9.01
C ILE A 22 -9.18 -9.37 -8.39
N SER A 23 -9.38 -9.47 -7.07
CA SER A 23 -9.38 -10.75 -6.35
C SER A 23 -10.39 -11.74 -6.93
N LYS A 24 -11.66 -11.32 -7.08
CA LYS A 24 -12.74 -12.18 -7.61
C LYS A 24 -12.55 -12.57 -9.08
N LYS A 25 -12.02 -11.67 -9.91
CA LYS A 25 -11.94 -11.88 -11.36
C LYS A 25 -10.66 -12.58 -11.81
N PHE A 26 -9.56 -12.34 -11.10
CA PHE A 26 -8.23 -12.80 -11.49
C PHE A 26 -7.58 -13.72 -10.46
N GLY A 27 -8.28 -14.05 -9.35
CA GLY A 27 -7.80 -14.99 -8.34
C GLY A 27 -6.72 -14.42 -7.42
N TYR A 28 -6.58 -13.09 -7.32
CA TYR A 28 -5.59 -12.48 -6.43
C TYR A 28 -6.04 -12.55 -4.97
N GLN A 29 -5.10 -12.67 -4.04
CA GLN A 29 -5.37 -12.45 -2.64
C GLN A 29 -5.39 -10.95 -2.35
N HIS A 30 -6.49 -10.45 -1.81
CA HIS A 30 -6.60 -9.06 -1.38
C HIS A 30 -6.00 -8.90 0.02
N ILE A 31 -5.09 -7.94 0.16
CA ILE A 31 -4.52 -7.49 1.43
C ILE A 31 -4.88 -6.02 1.61
N SER A 32 -5.42 -5.68 2.78
CA SER A 32 -5.66 -4.29 3.14
C SER A 32 -4.57 -3.76 4.06
N MET A 33 -3.73 -2.85 3.55
CA MET A 33 -2.68 -2.23 4.36
C MET A 33 -3.25 -1.25 5.36
N ASP A 34 -4.39 -0.61 5.07
CA ASP A 34 -5.03 0.30 6.01
C ASP A 34 -5.39 -0.45 7.32
N SER A 35 -5.84 -1.71 7.25
CA SER A 35 -6.05 -2.56 8.43
C SER A 35 -4.76 -2.92 9.17
N ILE A 36 -3.67 -3.17 8.43
CA ILE A 36 -2.35 -3.49 9.02
C ILE A 36 -1.77 -2.27 9.72
N ILE A 37 -1.84 -1.10 9.08
CA ILE A 37 -1.41 0.20 9.63
C ILE A 37 -2.16 0.49 10.92
N ALA A 38 -3.49 0.32 10.95
CA ALA A 38 -4.28 0.52 12.17
C ALA A 38 -3.86 -0.44 13.31
N GLY A 39 -3.48 -1.68 12.96
CA GLY A 39 -2.89 -2.63 13.91
C GLY A 39 -1.55 -2.14 14.46
N ILE A 40 -0.64 -1.75 13.58
CA ILE A 40 0.70 -1.24 13.93
C ILE A 40 0.62 -0.01 14.82
N GLU A 41 -0.22 0.96 14.46
CA GLU A 41 -0.46 2.19 15.23
C GLU A 41 -0.86 1.87 16.67
N LYS A 42 -1.76 0.88 16.85
CA LYS A 42 -2.27 0.50 18.17
C LYS A 42 -1.29 -0.30 19.02
N THR A 43 -0.44 -1.12 18.40
CA THR A 43 0.43 -2.06 19.14
C THR A 43 1.89 -1.66 19.21
N PHE A 44 2.35 -0.77 18.32
CA PHE A 44 3.73 -0.32 18.22
C PHE A 44 3.81 1.21 18.08
N PRO A 45 3.35 1.98 19.08
CA PRO A 45 3.32 3.45 19.03
C PRO A 45 4.72 4.07 18.84
N GLU A 46 5.79 3.37 19.24
CA GLU A 46 7.19 3.77 19.04
C GLU A 46 7.59 3.87 17.57
N THR A 47 6.83 3.26 16.65
CA THR A 47 7.06 3.39 15.21
C THR A 47 6.71 4.79 14.67
N GLY A 48 5.92 5.57 15.43
CA GLY A 48 5.43 6.88 15.01
C GLY A 48 4.59 6.81 13.74
N ILE A 49 3.91 5.68 13.51
CA ILE A 49 2.85 5.53 12.51
C ILE A 49 1.55 5.88 13.22
N ASP A 50 0.96 6.99 12.84
CA ASP A 50 -0.27 7.52 13.43
C ASP A 50 -1.06 8.18 12.32
N SER A 51 -2.15 7.55 11.88
CA SER A 51 -2.95 8.03 10.75
C SER A 51 -3.69 9.33 11.06
N ASP A 52 -3.95 9.59 12.34
CA ASP A 52 -4.73 10.72 12.86
C ASP A 52 -3.85 11.75 13.60
N ALA A 53 -2.52 11.67 13.43
CA ALA A 53 -1.56 12.58 14.06
C ALA A 53 -1.95 14.04 13.82
N ASN A 54 -1.89 14.85 14.89
CA ASN A 54 -2.14 16.29 14.83
C ASN A 54 -0.97 17.07 14.21
N THR A 55 -0.68 16.75 12.95
CA THR A 55 0.39 17.31 12.11
C THR A 55 -0.18 17.73 10.76
N GLN A 56 0.62 18.38 9.93
CA GLN A 56 0.17 18.69 8.56
C GLN A 56 -0.13 17.37 7.81
N PRO A 57 -1.29 17.23 7.16
CA PRO A 57 -1.69 15.98 6.52
C PRO A 57 -0.66 15.45 5.50
N TYR A 58 0.01 16.36 4.80
CA TYR A 58 1.06 15.99 3.85
C TYR A 58 2.32 15.44 4.54
N ASP A 59 2.76 16.08 5.62
CA ASP A 59 3.94 15.63 6.38
C ASP A 59 3.70 14.25 6.98
N ASN A 60 2.47 14.01 7.48
CA ASN A 60 2.09 12.70 7.98
C ASN A 60 2.05 11.63 6.87
N LEU A 61 1.49 11.97 5.71
CA LEU A 61 1.49 11.11 4.53
C LEU A 61 2.92 10.74 4.10
N VAL A 62 3.84 11.71 4.08
CA VAL A 62 5.26 11.48 3.78
C VAL A 62 5.91 10.56 4.81
N ASN A 63 5.66 10.81 6.10
CA ASN A 63 6.20 9.99 7.19
C ASN A 63 5.71 8.53 7.11
N ILE A 64 4.42 8.31 6.90
CA ILE A 64 3.86 6.95 6.84
C ILE A 64 4.30 6.25 5.55
N SER A 65 4.29 6.94 4.41
CA SER A 65 4.76 6.38 3.13
C SER A 65 6.22 5.90 3.20
N ALA A 66 7.10 6.70 3.80
CA ALA A 66 8.52 6.35 3.98
C ALA A 66 8.74 5.09 4.85
N LYS A 67 7.77 4.73 5.70
CA LYS A 67 7.81 3.52 6.53
C LYS A 67 7.09 2.33 5.87
N MET A 68 5.97 2.59 5.19
CA MET A 68 5.16 1.55 4.57
C MET A 68 5.79 1.00 3.29
N ALA A 69 6.47 1.81 2.48
CA ALA A 69 7.15 1.32 1.29
C ALA A 69 8.21 0.23 1.60
N PRO A 70 9.16 0.43 2.54
CA PRO A 70 10.12 -0.63 2.90
C PRO A 70 9.46 -1.80 3.64
N PHE A 71 8.38 -1.58 4.38
CA PHE A 71 7.60 -2.68 4.99
C PHE A 71 6.96 -3.57 3.92
N ILE A 72 6.32 -2.97 2.92
CA ILE A 72 5.73 -3.69 1.78
C ILE A 72 6.82 -4.43 1.01
N ARG A 73 7.99 -3.81 0.77
CA ARG A 73 9.15 -4.50 0.18
C ARG A 73 9.52 -5.73 1.01
N ALA A 74 9.69 -5.59 2.33
CA ALA A 74 10.05 -6.72 3.20
C ALA A 74 9.00 -7.84 3.19
N MET A 75 7.72 -7.50 3.05
CA MET A 75 6.64 -8.47 2.89
C MET A 75 6.70 -9.20 1.54
N MET A 76 7.16 -8.55 0.47
CA MET A 76 7.38 -9.18 -0.83
C MET A 76 8.64 -10.07 -0.81
N ASP A 77 9.73 -9.55 -0.26
CA ASP A 77 11.05 -10.20 -0.20
C ASP A 77 11.07 -11.43 0.73
N SER A 78 10.05 -11.62 1.58
CA SER A 78 9.96 -12.81 2.44
C SER A 78 9.81 -14.11 1.65
N GLY A 79 9.35 -14.04 0.40
CA GLY A 79 9.14 -15.20 -0.47
C GLY A 79 7.91 -16.04 -0.11
N GLU A 80 7.22 -15.76 1.00
CA GLU A 80 6.03 -16.52 1.45
C GLU A 80 4.91 -16.55 0.38
N TYR A 81 4.78 -15.45 -0.39
CA TYR A 81 3.82 -15.39 -1.48
C TYR A 81 4.32 -16.05 -2.77
N ASP A 82 5.62 -16.21 -2.96
CA ASP A 82 6.19 -16.82 -4.18
C ASP A 82 5.88 -18.32 -4.27
N GLU A 83 5.69 -18.97 -3.13
CA GLU A 83 5.27 -20.38 -3.03
C GLU A 83 3.79 -20.60 -3.36
N LEU A 84 3.01 -19.52 -3.49
CA LEU A 84 1.57 -19.56 -3.71
C LEU A 84 1.24 -19.30 -5.19
N ASP A 85 0.27 -20.04 -5.74
CA ASP A 85 -0.10 -19.92 -7.16
C ASP A 85 -0.86 -18.61 -7.49
N TYR A 86 -1.34 -17.89 -6.48
CA TYR A 86 -2.06 -16.63 -6.66
C TYR A 86 -1.16 -15.40 -6.62
N GLY A 87 -1.60 -14.33 -7.27
CA GLY A 87 -1.03 -12.99 -7.11
C GLY A 87 -1.60 -12.26 -5.89
N VAL A 88 -1.00 -11.14 -5.49
CA VAL A 88 -1.42 -10.36 -4.33
C VAL A 88 -1.82 -8.95 -4.78
N VAL A 89 -3.01 -8.50 -4.38
CA VAL A 89 -3.47 -7.13 -4.57
C VAL A 89 -3.49 -6.41 -3.23
N ILE A 90 -2.65 -5.39 -3.10
CA ILE A 90 -2.45 -4.59 -1.91
C ILE A 90 -3.24 -3.28 -2.07
N ASP A 91 -4.22 -3.01 -1.23
CA ASP A 91 -4.79 -1.67 -1.12
C ASP A 91 -4.10 -0.87 -0.01
N ILE A 92 -3.82 0.41 -0.29
CA ILE A 92 -3.16 1.29 0.66
C ILE A 92 -3.56 2.75 0.42
N TYR A 93 -3.81 3.50 1.48
CA TYR A 93 -3.94 4.96 1.36
C TYR A 93 -2.56 5.65 1.27
N GLN A 94 -1.72 5.46 2.27
CA GLN A 94 -0.52 6.26 2.50
C GLN A 94 0.73 5.69 1.82
N LEU A 95 0.76 5.71 0.48
CA LEU A 95 1.94 5.38 -0.31
C LEU A 95 2.16 6.42 -1.40
N LEU A 96 3.31 7.07 -1.42
CA LEU A 96 3.69 8.09 -2.41
C LEU A 96 4.47 7.46 -3.58
N PRO A 97 4.37 8.04 -4.79
CA PRO A 97 5.13 7.58 -5.96
C PRO A 97 6.63 7.52 -5.73
N LYS A 98 7.20 8.52 -5.03
CA LYS A 98 8.64 8.58 -4.75
C LYS A 98 9.12 7.37 -3.95
N ASP A 99 8.34 6.96 -2.93
CA ASP A 99 8.73 5.89 -2.02
C ASP A 99 8.48 4.52 -2.68
N PHE A 100 7.43 4.40 -3.51
CA PHE A 100 7.26 3.23 -4.38
C PHE A 100 8.47 3.04 -5.30
N VAL A 101 8.87 4.07 -6.05
CA VAL A 101 10.01 3.97 -6.99
C VAL A 101 11.32 3.67 -6.26
N GLN A 102 11.51 4.21 -5.05
CA GLN A 102 12.72 4.00 -4.28
C GLN A 102 12.83 2.60 -3.68
N HIS A 103 11.70 1.99 -3.29
CA HIS A 103 11.71 0.78 -2.48
C HIS A 103 11.11 -0.45 -3.14
N ILE A 104 10.26 -0.33 -4.16
CA ILE A 104 9.51 -1.46 -4.70
C ILE A 104 9.96 -1.74 -6.13
N ASP A 105 10.36 -2.99 -6.39
CA ASP A 105 10.78 -3.38 -7.73
C ASP A 105 9.60 -3.41 -8.69
N SER A 106 9.59 -2.43 -9.60
CA SER A 106 8.59 -2.32 -10.66
C SER A 106 8.62 -3.49 -11.64
N SER A 107 9.62 -4.37 -11.65
CA SER A 107 9.63 -5.57 -12.51
C SER A 107 8.61 -6.62 -12.02
N ILE A 108 8.37 -6.69 -10.70
CA ILE A 108 7.50 -7.68 -10.05
C ILE A 108 6.20 -7.09 -9.48
N CYS A 109 6.09 -5.75 -9.41
CA CYS A 109 4.92 -5.04 -8.91
C CYS A 109 4.38 -4.01 -9.92
N ASP A 110 3.06 -4.01 -10.15
CA ASP A 110 2.33 -2.92 -10.82
C ASP A 110 1.69 -2.02 -9.76
N ILE A 111 1.61 -0.71 -10.01
CA ILE A 111 0.93 0.24 -9.13
C ILE A 111 -0.05 1.13 -9.88
N TYR A 112 -1.21 1.37 -9.27
CA TYR A 112 -2.24 2.27 -9.78
C TYR A 112 -2.64 3.27 -8.69
N TYR A 113 -2.54 4.55 -9.00
CA TYR A 113 -2.90 5.64 -8.11
C TYR A 113 -4.30 6.17 -8.41
N PHE A 114 -5.18 6.09 -7.42
CA PHE A 114 -6.58 6.50 -7.50
C PHE A 114 -6.75 7.82 -6.78
N ILE A 115 -6.87 8.90 -7.57
CA ILE A 115 -7.02 10.28 -7.08
C ILE A 115 -5.83 10.62 -6.16
N THR A 116 -4.75 11.12 -6.74
CA THR A 116 -3.64 11.69 -5.96
C THR A 116 -4.12 12.97 -5.30
N SER A 117 -3.78 13.19 -4.03
CA SER A 117 -4.07 14.46 -3.34
C SER A 117 -3.34 15.66 -3.97
N GLU A 118 -2.34 15.41 -4.82
CA GLU A 118 -1.78 16.40 -5.73
C GLU A 118 -2.45 16.32 -7.10
N VAL A 119 -3.26 17.34 -7.39
CA VAL A 119 -3.48 17.81 -8.75
C VAL A 119 -2.21 18.60 -9.09
N THR A 120 -1.32 18.03 -9.91
CA THR A 120 -0.21 18.81 -10.46
C THR A 120 -0.80 19.88 -11.38
N ALA A 121 -0.49 21.14 -11.08
CA ALA A 121 -0.44 22.24 -12.02
C ALA A 121 0.99 22.76 -12.03
#